data_AF-A0A3D0FPD1-F1
#
_entry.id   AF-A0A3D0FPD1-F1
#
_cell.length_a   1.000
_cell.length_b   1.000
_cell.length_c   1.000
_cell.angle_alpha   90.00
_cell.angle_beta   90.00
_cell.angle_gamma   90.00
#
_symmetry.space_group_name_H-M   'P 1'
#
loop_
_entity.id
_entity.type
_entity.pdbx_description
1 polymer ?
#
loop_
_entity_poly.entity_id
_entity_poly.type
_entity_poly.pdbx_seq_one_letter_code
_entity_poly.pdbx_strand_id
1 'polypeptide(L)'
;MKNFKLYNNIVGWLVFCIAAATYLLTIESTASFWDCGEFISTGYKLDVGHPPGAPFFMLTAHFFTLFAKDATQVAVMVNSMSALFSALTILFLFWTITALARKIVVSGVRSQESGQQMTLAQGIGVLFAGAVGALAYTFSDTFWFSAVEGEVYAYSSLFTAVVFWAILKWDDVADSADSDRWIVLIAYLMGLSIGVHLLNLLAIPAIVLVYYCRKYEPTFKGFIVAMLVAVLLLGIVLYGMIPGFVKLAAVFDLFFVNTLHLPFNSGVVAYIIVAVIVLVGAIWLTARGVEYPRMAAASILAVTVVGIPFFGEGGWQTALLSIAIIGAMAGALYYWRNKVTARFLHTIVLSVALMLLGYSSYALIVIRSGSDPAMDQNSPDNVFNLKSYLNREQYGDRPLLYGPSYNAPVALDIKDNYCVPREKKGAPIYAPKPKLDPNERDEYVITGYKHDYVMDKRFMMFFPRMYSSQASHIEAYKEWGDVKGKRVKYDYCGQTKVDYKPTFVENMRFFIVYQCHFMYWRYFMW
;
A
#
# COMPACT_ATOMS: atom_id res chain seq x y z
N MET A 1 -16.31 -37.75 3.51
CA MET A 1 -17.22 -37.09 4.47
C MET A 1 -18.23 -36.35 3.62
N LYS A 2 -19.47 -36.85 3.54
CA LYS A 2 -20.49 -36.35 2.58
C LYS A 2 -20.80 -34.85 2.74
N ASN A 3 -20.75 -34.32 3.98
CA ASN A 3 -21.09 -32.93 4.30
C ASN A 3 -19.89 -32.08 4.74
N PHE A 4 -18.67 -32.34 4.23
CA PHE A 4 -17.45 -31.63 4.68
C PHE A 4 -17.60 -30.10 4.64
N LYS A 5 -18.22 -29.53 3.59
CA LYS A 5 -18.44 -28.08 3.47
C LYS A 5 -19.26 -27.50 4.63
N LEU A 6 -20.30 -28.21 5.08
CA LEU A 6 -21.11 -27.78 6.21
C LEU A 6 -20.30 -27.77 7.50
N TYR A 7 -19.59 -28.87 7.81
CA TYR A 7 -18.74 -28.96 8.99
C TYR A 7 -17.61 -27.93 8.97
N ASN A 8 -16.98 -27.71 7.82
CA ASN A 8 -15.97 -26.68 7.65
C ASN A 8 -16.50 -25.28 7.95
N ASN A 9 -17.73 -24.96 7.54
CA ASN A 9 -18.33 -23.68 7.85
C ASN A 9 -18.68 -23.57 9.34
N ILE A 10 -19.26 -24.62 9.95
CA ILE A 10 -19.62 -24.63 11.37
C ILE A 10 -18.38 -24.49 12.25
N VAL A 11 -17.33 -25.27 11.99
CA VAL A 11 -16.09 -25.23 12.78
C VAL A 11 -15.38 -23.88 12.59
N GLY A 12 -15.39 -23.31 11.38
CA GLY A 12 -14.86 -21.97 11.15
C GLY A 12 -15.56 -20.94 12.03
N TRP A 13 -16.89 -20.91 12.04
CA TRP A 13 -17.66 -20.00 12.90
C TRP A 13 -17.48 -20.28 14.40
N LEU A 14 -17.28 -21.53 14.80
CA LEU A 14 -16.93 -21.86 16.18
C LEU A 14 -15.56 -21.27 16.57
N VAL A 15 -14.56 -21.42 15.70
CA VAL A 15 -13.22 -20.82 15.89
C VAL A 15 -13.32 -19.29 15.96
N PHE A 16 -14.14 -18.68 15.10
CA PHE A 16 -14.45 -17.24 15.18
C PHE A 16 -15.03 -16.87 16.55
N CYS A 17 -16.04 -17.60 17.05
CA CYS A 17 -16.65 -17.31 18.34
C CYS A 17 -15.67 -17.43 19.50
N ILE A 18 -14.75 -18.41 19.45
CA ILE A 18 -13.68 -18.55 20.45
C ILE A 18 -12.78 -17.31 20.41
N ALA A 19 -12.25 -16.94 19.24
CA ALA A 19 -11.38 -15.78 19.09
C ALA A 19 -12.08 -14.47 19.47
N ALA A 20 -13.33 -14.26 19.03
CA ALA A 20 -14.13 -13.09 19.35
C ALA A 20 -14.37 -12.98 20.86
N ALA A 21 -14.74 -14.08 21.53
CA ALA A 21 -14.91 -14.08 22.98
C ALA A 21 -13.59 -13.77 23.70
N THR A 22 -12.48 -14.39 23.31
CA THR A 22 -11.16 -14.12 23.88
C THR A 22 -10.79 -12.65 23.75
N TYR A 23 -10.87 -12.08 22.56
CA TYR A 23 -10.47 -10.68 22.33
C TYR A 23 -11.44 -9.70 22.98
N LEU A 24 -12.76 -9.89 22.87
CA LEU A 24 -13.74 -9.00 23.51
C LEU A 24 -13.66 -9.00 25.04
N LEU A 25 -13.28 -10.13 25.66
CA LEU A 25 -13.06 -10.20 27.11
C LEU A 25 -11.74 -9.56 27.55
N THR A 26 -10.84 -9.27 26.61
CA THR A 26 -9.49 -8.74 26.88
C THR A 26 -9.19 -7.44 26.16
N ILE A 27 -10.20 -6.78 25.57
CA ILE A 27 -10.03 -5.45 24.96
C ILE A 27 -9.51 -4.45 25.98
N GLU A 28 -8.68 -3.53 25.50
CA GLU A 28 -8.33 -2.37 26.28
C GLU A 28 -9.59 -1.57 26.63
N SER A 29 -9.70 -1.16 27.90
CA SER A 29 -10.86 -0.40 28.37
C SER A 29 -10.82 1.08 27.94
N THR A 30 -9.65 1.56 27.52
CA THR A 30 -9.37 2.93 27.10
C THR A 30 -8.48 2.94 25.85
N ALA A 31 -7.89 4.09 25.51
CA ALA A 31 -6.82 4.13 24.52
C ALA A 31 -5.55 3.44 25.06
N SER A 32 -4.96 2.57 24.24
CA SER A 32 -3.63 1.98 24.46
C SER A 32 -2.52 3.01 24.19
N PHE A 33 -1.28 2.63 24.47
CA PHE A 33 -0.10 3.42 24.12
C PHE A 33 0.05 3.57 22.60
N TRP A 34 0.82 4.57 22.15
CA TRP A 34 1.10 4.84 20.74
C TRP A 34 -0.08 5.46 19.97
N ASP A 35 -0.31 5.03 18.72
CA ASP A 35 -1.22 5.65 17.76
C ASP A 35 -2.71 5.36 18.06
N CYS A 36 -3.02 4.42 18.96
CA CYS A 36 -4.40 4.01 19.27
C CYS A 36 -5.30 5.19 19.67
N GLY A 37 -4.81 6.10 20.50
CA GLY A 37 -5.59 7.29 20.91
C GLY A 37 -5.94 8.20 19.73
N GLU A 38 -5.02 8.32 18.78
CA GLU A 38 -5.23 9.08 17.54
C GLU A 38 -6.26 8.38 16.64
N PHE A 39 -6.14 7.06 16.42
CA PHE A 39 -7.09 6.30 15.60
C PHE A 39 -8.50 6.27 16.20
N ILE A 40 -8.62 6.17 17.53
CA ILE A 40 -9.91 6.29 18.22
C ILE A 40 -10.51 7.69 18.02
N SER A 41 -9.70 8.75 18.16
CA SER A 41 -10.17 10.14 17.96
C SER A 41 -10.59 10.40 16.51
N THR A 42 -9.77 9.99 15.54
CA THR A 42 -10.09 10.11 14.10
C THR A 42 -11.33 9.30 13.73
N GLY A 43 -11.52 8.11 14.29
CA GLY A 43 -12.76 7.35 14.10
C GLY A 43 -13.99 8.05 14.69
N TYR A 44 -13.87 8.60 15.89
CA TYR A 44 -15.01 9.24 16.57
C TYR A 44 -15.44 10.56 15.91
N LYS A 45 -14.48 11.46 15.65
CA LYS A 45 -14.75 12.81 15.12
C LYS A 45 -14.56 12.96 13.61
N LEU A 46 -14.12 11.90 12.93
CA LEU A 46 -13.67 11.96 11.53
C LEU A 46 -12.57 13.02 11.34
N ASP A 47 -11.65 13.10 12.31
CA ASP A 47 -10.47 13.97 12.27
C ASP A 47 -9.39 13.40 11.33
N VAL A 48 -8.46 14.24 10.85
CA VAL A 48 -7.37 13.81 9.97
C VAL A 48 -6.11 13.54 10.79
N GLY A 49 -5.79 12.26 10.95
CA GLY A 49 -4.60 11.79 11.65
C GLY A 49 -3.33 11.84 10.81
N HIS A 50 -2.25 11.27 11.33
CA HIS A 50 -0.93 11.32 10.73
C HIS A 50 -0.88 10.67 9.34
N PRO A 51 0.00 11.15 8.42
CA PRO A 51 -0.02 10.67 7.05
C PRO A 51 0.48 9.22 6.90
N PRO A 52 -0.15 8.40 6.04
CA PRO A 52 -1.09 8.78 5.00
C PRO A 52 -2.55 8.67 5.47
N GLY A 53 -2.81 8.66 6.78
CA GLY A 53 -4.13 8.46 7.34
C GLY A 53 -4.65 7.04 7.14
N ALA A 54 -5.88 6.80 7.58
CA ALA A 54 -6.59 5.53 7.40
C ALA A 54 -8.10 5.77 7.19
N PRO A 55 -8.52 6.45 6.11
CA PRO A 55 -9.89 6.91 5.95
C PRO A 55 -10.94 5.80 5.95
N PHE A 56 -10.62 4.62 5.43
CA PHE A 56 -11.55 3.49 5.46
C PHE A 56 -11.69 2.92 6.88
N PHE A 57 -10.58 2.86 7.63
CA PHE A 57 -10.63 2.54 9.07
C PHE A 57 -11.46 3.58 9.83
N MET A 58 -11.28 4.88 9.55
CA MET A 58 -12.03 5.97 10.19
C MET A 58 -13.54 5.81 9.98
N LEU A 59 -13.98 5.50 8.75
CA LEU A 59 -15.41 5.30 8.45
C LEU A 59 -16.00 4.13 9.23
N THR A 60 -15.28 3.02 9.31
CA THR A 60 -15.75 1.85 10.06
C THR A 60 -15.70 2.09 11.56
N ALA A 61 -14.63 2.72 12.08
CA ALA A 61 -14.52 3.08 13.48
C ALA A 61 -15.67 4.02 13.86
N HIS A 62 -15.95 5.03 13.03
CA HIS A 62 -17.08 5.94 13.23
C HIS A 62 -18.41 5.19 13.37
N PHE A 63 -18.69 4.23 12.48
CA PHE A 63 -19.87 3.37 12.59
C PHE A 63 -19.96 2.66 13.94
N PHE A 64 -18.85 2.11 14.44
CA PHE A 64 -18.82 1.47 15.77
C PHE A 64 -19.02 2.48 16.91
N THR A 65 -18.49 3.71 16.80
CA THR A 65 -18.69 4.74 17.82
C THR A 65 -20.15 5.20 17.93
N LEU A 66 -20.99 5.01 16.92
CA LEU A 66 -22.44 5.30 16.99
C LEU A 66 -23.18 4.44 18.03
N PHE A 67 -22.59 3.33 18.47
CA PHE A 67 -23.15 2.47 19.53
C PHE A 67 -22.69 2.90 20.94
N ALA A 68 -21.78 3.87 21.06
CA ALA A 68 -21.37 4.43 22.35
C ALA A 68 -22.51 5.29 22.92
N LYS A 69 -22.85 5.09 24.20
CA LYS A 69 -23.87 5.91 24.88
C LYS A 69 -23.37 7.33 25.19
N ASP A 70 -22.08 7.46 25.42
CA ASP A 70 -21.38 8.69 25.73
C ASP A 70 -19.90 8.57 25.35
N ALA A 71 -19.16 9.68 25.46
CA ALA A 71 -17.76 9.76 25.05
C ALA A 71 -16.82 8.80 25.79
N THR A 72 -17.18 8.32 27.00
CA THR A 72 -16.35 7.39 27.77
C THR A 72 -16.34 5.98 27.17
N GLN A 73 -17.35 5.63 26.36
CA GLN A 73 -17.48 4.31 25.73
C GLN A 73 -16.88 4.24 24.32
N VAL A 74 -16.45 5.37 23.75
CA VAL A 74 -15.92 5.46 22.38
C VAL A 74 -14.73 4.53 22.18
N ALA A 75 -13.76 4.56 23.10
CA ALA A 75 -12.57 3.70 23.03
C ALA A 75 -12.94 2.21 23.01
N VAL A 76 -13.83 1.79 23.91
CA VAL A 76 -14.31 0.40 23.98
C VAL A 76 -15.00 -0.03 22.68
N MET A 77 -15.77 0.86 22.03
CA MET A 77 -16.41 0.52 20.75
C MET A 77 -15.41 0.32 19.61
N VAL A 78 -14.37 1.15 19.54
CA VAL A 78 -13.31 1.01 18.53
C VAL A 78 -12.43 -0.20 18.82
N ASN A 79 -12.07 -0.45 20.08
CA ASN A 79 -11.32 -1.65 20.48
C ASN A 79 -12.15 -2.93 20.22
N SER A 80 -13.47 -2.88 20.41
CA SER A 80 -14.38 -3.98 20.05
C SER A 80 -14.43 -4.23 18.54
N MET A 81 -14.37 -3.18 17.72
CA MET A 81 -14.22 -3.33 16.27
C MET A 81 -12.95 -4.10 15.92
N SER A 82 -11.80 -3.70 16.49
CA SER A 82 -10.52 -4.40 16.29
C SER A 82 -10.58 -5.85 16.71
N ALA A 83 -11.19 -6.15 17.87
CA ALA A 83 -11.37 -7.51 18.37
C ALA A 83 -12.19 -8.38 17.40
N LEU A 84 -13.31 -7.85 16.89
CA LEU A 84 -14.17 -8.57 15.95
C LEU A 84 -13.49 -8.78 14.58
N PHE A 85 -12.76 -7.79 14.08
CA PHE A 85 -12.07 -7.91 12.79
C PHE A 85 -10.86 -8.84 12.88
N SER A 86 -10.18 -8.86 14.03
CA SER A 86 -9.15 -9.85 14.34
C SER A 86 -9.73 -11.25 14.45
N ALA A 87 -10.90 -11.42 15.09
CA ALA A 87 -11.59 -12.72 15.11
C ALA A 87 -12.01 -13.18 13.70
N LEU A 88 -12.47 -12.26 12.83
CA LEU A 88 -12.71 -12.57 11.41
C LEU A 88 -11.42 -12.99 10.69
N THR A 89 -10.27 -12.40 11.02
CA THR A 89 -8.97 -12.86 10.50
C THR A 89 -8.75 -14.33 10.83
N ILE A 90 -9.02 -14.75 12.07
CA ILE A 90 -8.91 -16.16 12.50
C ILE A 90 -9.86 -17.07 11.70
N LEU A 91 -11.09 -16.62 11.44
CA LEU A 91 -12.05 -17.35 10.59
C LEU A 91 -11.50 -17.62 9.18
N PHE A 92 -10.96 -16.59 8.53
CA PHE A 92 -10.40 -16.72 7.18
C PHE A 92 -9.08 -17.49 7.16
N LEU A 93 -8.27 -17.39 8.22
CA LEU A 93 -7.10 -18.23 8.42
C LEU A 93 -7.48 -19.71 8.54
N PHE A 94 -8.50 -20.05 9.33
CA PHE A 94 -9.04 -21.40 9.41
C PHE A 94 -9.47 -21.92 8.04
N TRP A 95 -10.22 -21.13 7.26
CA TRP A 95 -10.64 -21.55 5.90
C TRP A 95 -9.49 -21.66 4.91
N THR A 96 -8.43 -20.87 5.09
CA THR A 96 -7.20 -20.95 4.29
C THR A 96 -6.46 -22.25 4.60
N ILE A 97 -6.22 -22.55 5.89
CA ILE A 97 -5.51 -23.76 6.31
C ILE A 97 -6.28 -25.01 5.87
N THR A 98 -7.59 -25.04 6.07
CA THR A 98 -8.42 -26.19 5.65
C THR A 98 -8.43 -26.37 4.13
N ALA A 99 -8.44 -25.29 3.35
CA ALA A 99 -8.33 -25.35 1.89
C ALA A 99 -6.99 -25.97 1.45
N LEU A 100 -5.88 -25.50 2.03
CA LEU A 100 -4.53 -26.01 1.72
C LEU A 100 -4.34 -27.45 2.21
N ALA A 101 -4.72 -27.76 3.44
CA ALA A 101 -4.61 -29.09 4.02
C ALA A 101 -5.42 -30.12 3.21
N ARG A 102 -6.61 -29.74 2.73
CA ARG A 102 -7.40 -30.59 1.84
C ARG A 102 -6.67 -30.88 0.53
N LYS A 103 -6.02 -29.88 -0.07
CA LYS A 103 -5.25 -30.03 -1.32
C LYS A 103 -4.06 -30.97 -1.17
N ILE A 104 -3.49 -31.07 0.04
CA ILE A 104 -2.39 -32.00 0.36
C ILE A 104 -2.92 -33.42 0.60
N VAL A 105 -3.95 -33.55 1.45
CA VAL A 105 -4.46 -34.85 1.92
C VAL A 105 -5.23 -35.61 0.83
N VAL A 106 -5.88 -34.88 -0.08
CA VAL A 106 -6.65 -35.47 -1.18
C VAL A 106 -5.86 -35.29 -2.47
N SER A 107 -4.93 -36.22 -2.71
CA SER A 107 -4.06 -36.20 -3.88
C SER A 107 -4.88 -36.13 -5.18
N GLY A 108 -4.55 -35.15 -6.04
CA GLY A 108 -5.20 -34.98 -7.34
C GLY A 108 -6.51 -34.17 -7.33
N VAL A 109 -7.04 -33.78 -6.18
CA VAL A 109 -8.27 -32.97 -6.10
C VAL A 109 -7.93 -31.48 -6.20
N ARG A 110 -7.96 -30.97 -7.43
CA ARG A 110 -7.81 -29.54 -7.74
C ARG A 110 -9.11 -28.74 -7.69
N SER A 111 -10.27 -29.40 -7.60
CA SER A 111 -11.56 -28.71 -7.47
C SER A 111 -12.47 -29.40 -6.44
N GLN A 112 -13.38 -28.62 -5.86
CA GLN A 112 -14.46 -29.15 -5.01
C GLN A 112 -15.34 -30.21 -5.73
N GLU A 113 -15.29 -30.28 -7.06
CA GLU A 113 -16.14 -31.10 -7.92
C GLU A 113 -15.54 -32.46 -8.30
N SER A 114 -14.34 -32.83 -7.84
CA SER A 114 -13.68 -34.07 -8.27
C SER A 114 -14.43 -35.37 -7.93
N GLY A 115 -15.58 -35.31 -7.26
CA GLY A 115 -16.38 -36.48 -6.86
C GLY A 115 -15.69 -37.39 -5.83
N GLN A 116 -14.38 -37.24 -5.61
CA GLN A 116 -13.61 -37.97 -4.62
C GLN A 116 -13.98 -37.49 -3.23
N GLN A 117 -14.74 -38.33 -2.54
CA GLN A 117 -15.09 -38.10 -1.15
C GLN A 117 -13.88 -38.43 -0.28
N MET A 118 -13.46 -37.46 0.53
CA MET A 118 -12.50 -37.68 1.62
C MET A 118 -12.97 -38.81 2.53
N THR A 119 -12.08 -39.59 3.13
CA THR A 119 -12.48 -40.46 4.25
C THR A 119 -12.92 -39.61 5.45
N LEU A 120 -13.62 -40.21 6.43
CA LEU A 120 -13.98 -39.49 7.65
C LEU A 120 -12.73 -39.01 8.40
N ALA A 121 -11.71 -39.87 8.52
CA ALA A 121 -10.45 -39.54 9.18
C ALA A 121 -9.72 -38.37 8.50
N GLN A 122 -9.67 -38.36 7.16
CA GLN A 122 -9.10 -37.22 6.40
C GLN A 122 -9.90 -35.94 6.63
N GLY A 123 -11.24 -36.02 6.65
CA GLY A 123 -12.10 -34.88 6.92
C GLY A 123 -11.84 -34.27 8.30
N ILE A 124 -11.81 -35.12 9.34
CA ILE A 124 -11.50 -34.70 10.71
C ILE A 124 -10.08 -34.13 10.79
N GLY A 125 -9.09 -34.79 10.17
CA GLY A 125 -7.69 -34.32 10.17
C GLY A 125 -7.54 -32.93 9.55
N VAL A 126 -8.23 -32.64 8.44
CA VAL A 126 -8.22 -31.30 7.83
C VAL A 126 -8.87 -30.25 8.73
N LEU A 127 -10.03 -30.55 9.32
CA LEU A 127 -10.71 -29.62 10.24
C LEU A 127 -9.86 -29.34 11.48
N PHE A 128 -9.22 -30.38 12.03
CA PHE A 128 -8.35 -30.26 13.19
C PHE A 128 -7.08 -29.46 12.88
N ALA A 129 -6.45 -29.69 11.73
CA ALA A 129 -5.31 -28.88 11.27
C ALA A 129 -5.68 -27.40 11.14
N GLY A 130 -6.86 -27.11 10.57
CA GLY A 130 -7.40 -25.76 10.49
C GLY A 130 -7.62 -25.13 11.86
N ALA A 131 -8.29 -25.84 12.76
CA ALA A 131 -8.63 -25.35 14.10
C ALA A 131 -7.36 -25.09 14.94
N VAL A 132 -6.43 -26.05 14.97
CA VAL A 132 -5.17 -25.91 15.72
C VAL A 132 -4.33 -24.76 15.18
N GLY A 133 -4.16 -24.65 13.86
CA GLY A 133 -3.35 -23.57 13.29
C GLY A 133 -3.97 -22.18 13.50
N ALA A 134 -5.28 -22.05 13.34
CA ALA A 134 -5.97 -20.78 13.55
C ALA A 134 -6.01 -20.37 15.04
N LEU A 135 -6.27 -21.32 15.94
CA LEU A 135 -6.27 -21.05 17.38
C LEU A 135 -4.86 -20.82 17.94
N ALA A 136 -3.83 -21.48 17.40
CA ALA A 136 -2.44 -21.17 17.77
C ALA A 136 -2.09 -19.72 17.42
N TYR A 137 -2.52 -19.21 16.26
CA TYR A 137 -2.36 -17.81 15.92
C TYR A 137 -3.22 -16.89 16.81
N THR A 138 -4.42 -17.34 17.19
CA THR A 138 -5.34 -16.59 18.06
C THR A 138 -4.66 -16.20 19.38
N PHE A 139 -3.90 -17.14 19.96
CA PHE A 139 -3.22 -16.98 21.24
C PHE A 139 -1.74 -16.61 21.09
N SER A 140 -1.29 -16.18 19.91
CA SER A 140 0.08 -15.67 19.72
C SER A 140 0.18 -14.24 20.27
N ASP A 141 1.26 -13.96 21.00
CA ASP A 141 1.44 -12.71 21.75
C ASP A 141 1.27 -11.46 20.87
N THR A 142 2.01 -11.40 19.76
CA THR A 142 1.96 -10.25 18.85
C THR A 142 0.59 -10.04 18.20
N PHE A 143 -0.09 -11.12 17.80
CA PHE A 143 -1.41 -10.97 17.17
C PHE A 143 -2.47 -10.61 18.21
N TRP A 144 -2.45 -11.26 19.37
CA TRP A 144 -3.41 -10.97 20.44
C TRP A 144 -3.25 -9.53 20.93
N PHE A 145 -2.03 -9.07 21.21
CA PHE A 145 -1.77 -7.70 21.63
C PHE A 145 -2.37 -6.68 20.65
N SER A 146 -2.17 -6.89 19.35
CA SER A 146 -2.74 -6.01 18.33
C SER A 146 -4.27 -6.18 18.15
N ALA A 147 -4.83 -7.35 18.48
CA ALA A 147 -6.26 -7.63 18.30
C ALA A 147 -7.16 -6.89 19.30
N VAL A 148 -6.62 -6.47 20.45
CA VAL A 148 -7.37 -5.89 21.57
C VAL A 148 -7.32 -4.37 21.64
N GLU A 149 -6.63 -3.72 20.70
CA GLU A 149 -6.44 -2.27 20.64
C GLU A 149 -6.95 -1.65 19.32
N GLY A 150 -7.37 -0.39 19.39
CA GLY A 150 -8.00 0.37 18.31
C GLY A 150 -7.03 0.83 17.22
N GLU A 151 -6.39 -0.12 16.55
CA GLU A 151 -5.31 0.13 15.58
C GLU A 151 -5.61 -0.45 14.18
N VAL A 152 -4.93 0.06 13.14
CA VAL A 152 -5.17 -0.36 11.74
C VAL A 152 -4.78 -1.82 11.44
N TYR A 153 -3.99 -2.46 12.30
CA TYR A 153 -3.46 -3.80 12.09
C TYR A 153 -4.52 -4.90 12.11
N ALA A 154 -5.58 -4.76 12.93
CA ALA A 154 -6.71 -5.71 12.94
C ALA A 154 -7.37 -5.78 11.55
N TYR A 155 -7.60 -4.60 10.96
CA TYR A 155 -8.20 -4.46 9.64
C TYR A 155 -7.23 -4.91 8.54
N SER A 156 -5.95 -4.53 8.64
CA SER A 156 -4.91 -4.97 7.69
C SER A 156 -4.76 -6.49 7.65
N SER A 157 -4.82 -7.15 8.81
CA SER A 157 -4.76 -8.60 8.93
C SER A 157 -6.00 -9.26 8.33
N LEU A 158 -7.19 -8.71 8.59
CA LEU A 158 -8.43 -9.21 8.00
C LEU A 158 -8.39 -9.17 6.47
N PHE A 159 -8.01 -8.04 5.88
CA PHE A 159 -7.89 -7.93 4.43
C PHE A 159 -6.86 -8.90 3.85
N THR A 160 -5.72 -9.07 4.50
CA THR A 160 -4.71 -10.05 4.08
C THR A 160 -5.29 -11.47 4.10
N ALA A 161 -5.98 -11.85 5.17
CA ALA A 161 -6.60 -13.17 5.29
C ALA A 161 -7.73 -13.40 4.27
N VAL A 162 -8.60 -12.40 4.04
CA VAL A 162 -9.70 -12.48 3.07
C VAL A 162 -9.15 -12.55 1.63
N VAL A 163 -8.17 -11.73 1.28
CA VAL A 163 -7.56 -11.71 -0.05
C VAL A 163 -6.86 -13.04 -0.35
N PHE A 164 -6.11 -13.57 0.62
CA PHE A 164 -5.43 -14.84 0.45
C PHE A 164 -6.43 -16.01 0.38
N TRP A 165 -7.48 -15.99 1.19
CA TRP A 165 -8.60 -16.93 1.06
C TRP A 165 -9.30 -16.81 -0.30
N ALA A 166 -9.52 -15.59 -0.79
CA ALA A 166 -10.20 -15.34 -2.06
C ALA A 166 -9.41 -15.86 -3.26
N ILE A 167 -8.07 -15.79 -3.25
CA ILE A 167 -7.26 -16.37 -4.35
C ILE A 167 -7.28 -17.90 -4.32
N LEU A 168 -7.41 -18.52 -3.14
CA LEU A 168 -7.65 -19.97 -3.06
C LEU A 168 -9.05 -20.33 -3.55
N LYS A 169 -10.06 -19.48 -3.33
CA LYS A 169 -11.38 -19.65 -3.93
C LYS A 169 -11.36 -19.50 -5.44
N TRP A 170 -10.57 -18.58 -5.97
CA TRP A 170 -10.33 -18.49 -7.40
C TRP A 170 -9.66 -19.77 -7.93
N ASP A 171 -8.62 -20.29 -7.25
CA ASP A 171 -7.90 -21.51 -7.65
C ASP A 171 -8.85 -22.72 -7.80
N ASP A 172 -9.75 -22.89 -6.82
CA ASP A 172 -10.77 -23.96 -6.80
C ASP A 172 -11.71 -23.93 -8.01
N VAL A 173 -12.01 -22.74 -8.55
CA VAL A 173 -12.98 -22.55 -9.65
C VAL A 173 -12.36 -21.96 -10.90
N ALA A 174 -11.02 -21.94 -11.03
CA ALA A 174 -10.28 -21.19 -12.05
C ALA A 174 -10.65 -21.53 -13.50
N ASP A 175 -11.27 -22.68 -13.72
CA ASP A 175 -11.70 -23.21 -15.03
C ASP A 175 -13.17 -22.84 -15.36
N SER A 176 -13.91 -22.28 -14.40
CA SER A 176 -15.28 -21.78 -14.60
C SER A 176 -15.31 -20.42 -15.32
N ALA A 177 -16.44 -20.11 -15.97
CA ALA A 177 -16.66 -18.84 -16.64
C ALA A 177 -16.62 -17.65 -15.66
N ASP A 178 -17.13 -17.83 -14.44
CA ASP A 178 -17.28 -16.78 -13.44
C ASP A 178 -16.10 -16.65 -12.48
N SER A 179 -14.98 -17.34 -12.73
CA SER A 179 -13.86 -17.38 -11.80
C SER A 179 -13.24 -16.00 -11.56
N ASP A 180 -13.21 -15.15 -12.59
CA ASP A 180 -12.56 -13.84 -12.57
C ASP A 180 -13.16 -12.88 -11.53
N ARG A 181 -14.40 -13.11 -11.07
CA ARG A 181 -15.04 -12.31 -9.99
C ARG A 181 -14.19 -12.27 -8.72
N TRP A 182 -13.44 -13.33 -8.44
CA TRP A 182 -12.55 -13.40 -7.28
C TRP A 182 -11.31 -12.50 -7.46
N ILE A 183 -10.76 -12.43 -8.68
CA ILE A 183 -9.65 -11.50 -8.99
C ILE A 183 -10.12 -10.05 -8.85
N VAL A 184 -11.32 -9.76 -9.35
CA VAL A 184 -11.94 -8.42 -9.23
C VAL A 184 -12.22 -8.06 -7.77
N LEU A 185 -12.73 -9.01 -6.98
CA LEU A 185 -12.93 -8.82 -5.53
C LEU A 185 -11.60 -8.55 -4.82
N ILE A 186 -10.55 -9.31 -5.15
CA ILE A 186 -9.20 -9.08 -4.61
C ILE A 186 -8.74 -7.66 -4.94
N ALA A 187 -8.91 -7.21 -6.19
CA ALA A 187 -8.52 -5.87 -6.59
C ALA A 187 -9.29 -4.78 -5.82
N TYR A 188 -10.60 -4.96 -5.60
CA TYR A 188 -11.41 -4.08 -4.76
C TYR A 188 -10.91 -4.01 -3.31
N LEU A 189 -10.69 -5.17 -2.69
CA LEU A 189 -10.19 -5.27 -1.31
C LEU A 189 -8.78 -4.69 -1.17
N MET A 190 -7.92 -4.87 -2.18
CA MET A 190 -6.62 -4.21 -2.24
C MET A 190 -6.76 -2.69 -2.32
N GLY A 191 -7.70 -2.19 -3.14
CA GLY A 191 -8.04 -0.77 -3.19
C GLY A 191 -8.47 -0.20 -1.83
N LEU A 192 -9.42 -0.86 -1.17
CA LEU A 192 -9.88 -0.49 0.17
C LEU A 192 -8.76 -0.54 1.21
N SER A 193 -7.87 -1.53 1.09
CA SER A 193 -6.75 -1.68 2.03
C SER A 193 -5.79 -0.52 1.99
N ILE A 194 -5.65 0.19 0.86
CA ILE A 194 -4.83 1.41 0.80
C ILE A 194 -5.39 2.47 1.77
N GLY A 195 -6.72 2.54 1.95
CA GLY A 195 -7.41 3.41 2.90
C GLY A 195 -7.36 2.93 4.36
N VAL A 196 -6.64 1.84 4.64
CA VAL A 196 -6.40 1.29 5.98
C VAL A 196 -4.90 1.27 6.25
N HIS A 197 -4.18 0.44 5.49
CA HIS A 197 -2.74 0.24 5.61
C HIS A 197 -2.18 -0.46 4.35
N LEU A 198 -0.99 -0.06 3.89
CA LEU A 198 -0.38 -0.56 2.64
C LEU A 198 0.11 -2.02 2.71
N LEU A 199 0.15 -2.64 3.90
CA LEU A 199 0.72 -3.98 4.12
C LEU A 199 0.02 -5.07 3.33
N ASN A 200 -1.28 -4.96 3.08
CA ASN A 200 -2.03 -5.94 2.30
C ASN A 200 -1.51 -6.08 0.85
N LEU A 201 -0.84 -5.05 0.31
CA LEU A 201 -0.21 -5.14 -1.01
C LEU A 201 0.94 -6.17 -1.04
N LEU A 202 1.49 -6.54 0.11
CA LEU A 202 2.49 -7.60 0.23
C LEU A 202 1.90 -9.00 0.01
N ALA A 203 0.58 -9.15 -0.12
CA ALA A 203 -0.05 -10.39 -0.57
C ALA A 203 0.11 -10.64 -2.08
N ILE A 204 0.45 -9.61 -2.87
CA ILE A 204 0.60 -9.70 -4.34
C ILE A 204 1.53 -10.85 -4.77
N PRO A 205 2.75 -11.02 -4.21
CA PRO A 205 3.61 -12.14 -4.58
C PRO A 205 2.94 -13.50 -4.39
N ALA A 206 2.24 -13.69 -3.27
CA ALA A 206 1.56 -14.94 -2.99
C ALA A 206 0.40 -15.18 -3.98
N ILE A 207 -0.38 -14.14 -4.29
CA ILE A 207 -1.47 -14.19 -5.28
C ILE A 207 -0.95 -14.54 -6.68
N VAL A 208 0.12 -13.88 -7.11
CA VAL A 208 0.76 -14.12 -8.41
C VAL A 208 1.32 -15.54 -8.48
N LEU A 209 1.89 -16.06 -7.40
CA LEU A 209 2.37 -17.44 -7.33
C LEU A 209 1.22 -18.45 -7.41
N VAL A 210 0.11 -18.23 -6.70
CA VAL A 210 -1.08 -19.09 -6.81
C VAL A 210 -1.61 -19.07 -8.25
N TYR A 211 -1.70 -17.89 -8.86
CA TYR A 211 -2.11 -17.75 -10.27
C TYR A 211 -1.17 -18.48 -11.23
N TYR A 212 0.14 -18.30 -11.08
CA TYR A 212 1.17 -18.95 -11.90
C TYR A 212 1.09 -20.47 -11.77
N CYS A 213 1.12 -21.00 -10.55
CA CYS A 213 1.05 -22.44 -10.29
C CYS A 213 -0.27 -23.07 -10.75
N ARG A 214 -1.34 -22.28 -10.88
CA ARG A 214 -2.64 -22.75 -11.40
C ARG A 214 -2.70 -22.79 -12.91
N LYS A 215 -2.12 -21.81 -13.60
CA LYS A 215 -2.23 -21.68 -15.07
C LYS A 215 -1.04 -22.27 -15.82
N TYR A 216 0.08 -22.52 -15.16
CA TYR A 216 1.32 -23.00 -15.78
C TYR A 216 1.94 -24.13 -14.98
N GLU A 217 2.76 -24.94 -15.64
CA GLU A 217 3.60 -25.91 -14.95
C GLU A 217 4.71 -25.18 -14.17
N PRO A 218 4.82 -25.42 -12.85
CA PRO A 218 5.83 -24.76 -12.03
C PRO A 218 7.25 -25.17 -12.44
N THR A 219 8.06 -24.18 -12.80
CA THR A 219 9.50 -24.35 -13.06
C THR A 219 10.28 -23.29 -12.29
N PHE A 220 11.57 -23.55 -12.01
CA PHE A 220 12.40 -22.55 -11.32
C PHE A 220 12.48 -21.22 -12.10
N LYS A 221 12.62 -21.29 -13.43
CA LYS A 221 12.60 -20.09 -14.29
C LYS A 221 11.27 -19.36 -14.22
N GLY A 222 10.14 -20.08 -14.30
CA GLY A 222 8.82 -19.47 -14.20
C GLY A 222 8.52 -18.89 -12.83
N PHE A 223 9.01 -19.50 -11.75
CA PHE A 223 8.96 -18.95 -10.40
C PHE A 223 9.68 -17.59 -10.31
N ILE A 224 10.91 -17.48 -10.84
CA ILE A 224 11.64 -16.21 -10.86
C ILE A 224 10.89 -15.15 -11.68
N VAL A 225 10.36 -15.51 -12.84
CA VAL A 225 9.54 -14.59 -13.65
C VAL A 225 8.29 -14.15 -12.91
N ALA A 226 7.58 -15.06 -12.24
CA ALA A 226 6.39 -14.75 -11.45
C ALA A 226 6.71 -13.79 -10.30
N MET A 227 7.83 -13.98 -9.61
CA MET A 227 8.28 -13.06 -8.56
C MET A 227 8.64 -11.67 -9.12
N LEU A 228 9.30 -11.60 -10.27
CA LEU A 228 9.58 -10.32 -10.94
C LEU A 228 8.29 -9.61 -11.36
N VAL A 229 7.30 -10.34 -11.87
CA VAL A 229 5.97 -9.81 -12.19
C VAL A 229 5.28 -9.30 -10.92
N ALA A 230 5.36 -10.02 -9.81
CA ALA A 230 4.79 -9.57 -8.54
C ALA A 230 5.43 -8.27 -8.03
N VAL A 231 6.77 -8.16 -8.10
CA VAL A 231 7.49 -6.92 -7.74
C VAL A 231 7.08 -5.78 -8.67
N LEU A 232 6.93 -6.05 -9.97
CA LEU A 232 6.45 -5.06 -10.93
C LEU A 232 5.03 -4.58 -10.61
N LEU A 233 4.09 -5.50 -10.34
CA LEU A 233 2.72 -5.17 -9.97
C LEU A 233 2.65 -4.36 -8.67
N LEU A 234 3.44 -4.75 -7.66
CA LEU A 234 3.57 -3.99 -6.41
C LEU A 234 4.09 -2.57 -6.68
N GLY A 235 5.11 -2.43 -7.52
CA GLY A 235 5.65 -1.13 -7.92
C GLY A 235 4.66 -0.27 -8.72
N ILE A 236 3.88 -0.89 -9.62
CA ILE A 236 2.82 -0.22 -10.38
C ILE A 236 1.76 0.35 -9.44
N VAL A 237 1.33 -0.41 -8.43
CA VAL A 237 0.33 0.06 -7.46
C VAL A 237 0.90 1.16 -6.56
N LEU A 238 2.05 0.90 -5.92
CA LEU A 238 2.64 1.80 -4.93
C LEU A 238 3.15 3.12 -5.52
N TYR A 239 3.90 3.07 -6.62
CA TYR A 239 4.58 4.24 -7.18
C TYR A 239 3.91 4.78 -8.44
N GLY A 240 3.01 4.01 -9.05
CA GLY A 240 2.29 4.40 -10.27
C GLY A 240 0.88 4.89 -9.94
N MET A 241 0.00 3.96 -9.55
CA MET A 241 -1.43 4.24 -9.37
C MET A 241 -1.71 5.23 -8.24
N ILE A 242 -1.25 4.95 -7.01
CA ILE A 242 -1.57 5.77 -5.82
C ILE A 242 -1.14 7.25 -6.01
N PRO A 243 0.14 7.56 -6.25
CA PRO A 243 0.58 8.94 -6.45
C PRO A 243 0.21 9.49 -7.83
N GLY A 244 0.13 8.64 -8.87
CA GLY A 244 -0.15 9.06 -10.23
C GLY A 244 -1.57 9.60 -10.41
N PHE A 245 -2.57 8.96 -9.77
CA PHE A 245 -3.95 9.43 -9.80
C PHE A 245 -4.07 10.85 -9.22
N VAL A 246 -3.46 11.08 -8.06
CA VAL A 246 -3.46 12.39 -7.39
C VAL A 246 -2.66 13.42 -8.18
N LYS A 247 -1.55 13.03 -8.80
CA LYS A 247 -0.75 13.89 -9.67
C LYS A 247 -1.55 14.38 -10.89
N LEU A 248 -2.31 13.49 -11.54
CA LEU A 248 -3.17 13.89 -12.65
C LEU A 248 -4.30 14.82 -12.19
N ALA A 249 -4.93 14.50 -11.06
CA ALA A 249 -5.93 15.38 -10.46
C ALA A 249 -5.37 16.79 -10.18
N ALA A 250 -4.14 16.89 -9.69
CA ALA A 250 -3.46 18.17 -9.46
C ALA A 250 -3.18 18.95 -10.75
N VAL A 251 -2.80 18.27 -11.84
CA VAL A 251 -2.60 18.92 -13.15
C VAL A 251 -3.91 19.46 -13.70
N PHE A 252 -5.00 18.69 -13.59
CA PHE A 252 -6.33 19.15 -13.99
C PHE A 252 -6.78 20.34 -13.14
N ASP A 253 -6.62 20.27 -11.82
CA ASP A 253 -7.04 21.35 -10.94
C ASP A 253 -6.25 22.64 -11.19
N LEU A 254 -4.94 22.54 -11.39
CA LEU A 254 -4.11 23.69 -11.76
C LEU A 254 -4.59 24.33 -13.08
N PHE A 255 -4.93 23.52 -14.08
CA PHE A 255 -5.43 24.02 -15.36
C PHE A 255 -6.78 24.73 -15.20
N PHE A 256 -7.73 24.13 -14.48
CA PHE A 256 -9.07 24.69 -14.29
C PHE A 256 -9.04 25.98 -13.46
N VAL A 257 -8.26 26.01 -12.38
CA VAL A 257 -8.18 27.17 -11.50
C VAL A 257 -7.38 28.30 -12.15
N ASN A 258 -6.13 28.04 -12.56
CA ASN A 258 -5.25 29.12 -13.03
C ASN A 258 -5.54 29.54 -14.48
N THR A 259 -6.00 28.63 -15.34
CA THR A 259 -6.25 28.94 -16.76
C THR A 259 -7.72 29.26 -17.04
N LEU A 260 -8.65 28.46 -16.50
CA LEU A 260 -10.09 28.65 -16.74
C LEU A 260 -10.76 29.55 -15.70
N HIS A 261 -10.04 29.97 -14.66
CA HIS A 261 -10.53 30.82 -13.57
C HIS A 261 -11.75 30.25 -12.83
N LEU A 262 -11.80 28.93 -12.69
CA LEU A 262 -12.82 28.24 -11.93
C LEU A 262 -12.41 28.09 -10.45
N PRO A 263 -13.35 27.82 -9.54
CA PRO A 263 -13.03 27.60 -8.13
C PRO A 263 -12.10 26.42 -7.89
N PHE A 264 -11.42 26.40 -6.74
CA PHE A 264 -10.58 25.30 -6.28
C PHE A 264 -11.32 23.95 -6.36
N ASN A 265 -10.58 22.87 -6.62
CA ASN A 265 -11.08 21.50 -6.76
C ASN A 265 -12.02 21.25 -7.97
N SER A 266 -12.36 22.28 -8.78
CA SER A 266 -13.18 22.09 -9.98
C SER A 266 -12.54 21.17 -11.02
N GLY A 267 -11.22 21.25 -11.19
CA GLY A 267 -10.49 20.36 -12.09
C GLY A 267 -10.36 18.94 -11.53
N VAL A 268 -10.28 18.77 -10.21
CA VAL A 268 -10.35 17.45 -9.57
C VAL A 268 -11.67 16.76 -9.90
N VAL A 269 -12.80 17.45 -9.74
CA VAL A 269 -14.13 16.90 -10.06
C VAL A 269 -14.23 16.55 -11.55
N ALA A 270 -13.77 17.43 -12.44
CA ALA A 270 -13.76 17.16 -13.88
C ALA A 270 -12.91 15.93 -14.22
N TYR A 271 -11.73 15.80 -13.61
CA TYR A 271 -10.86 14.65 -13.79
C TYR A 271 -11.51 13.34 -13.32
N ILE A 272 -12.18 13.34 -12.17
CA ILE A 272 -12.92 12.16 -11.66
C ILE A 272 -14.00 11.74 -12.67
N ILE A 273 -14.77 12.69 -13.21
CA ILE A 273 -15.80 12.41 -14.22
C ILE A 273 -15.17 11.79 -15.47
N VAL A 274 -14.06 12.36 -15.97
CA VAL A 274 -13.32 11.82 -17.11
C VAL A 274 -12.82 10.42 -16.83
N ALA A 275 -12.22 10.17 -15.66
CA ALA A 275 -11.75 8.85 -15.26
C ALA A 275 -12.89 7.82 -15.23
N VAL A 276 -14.05 8.17 -14.66
CA VAL A 276 -15.23 7.30 -14.64
C VAL A 276 -15.71 7.00 -16.06
N ILE A 277 -15.83 8.01 -16.93
CA ILE A 277 -16.27 7.83 -18.32
C ILE A 277 -15.31 6.89 -19.06
N VAL A 278 -14.00 7.11 -18.93
CA VAL A 278 -12.97 6.28 -19.56
C VAL A 278 -13.04 4.84 -19.05
N LEU A 279 -13.13 4.64 -17.74
CA LEU A 279 -13.19 3.31 -17.13
C LEU A 279 -14.47 2.57 -17.54
N VAL A 280 -15.64 3.21 -17.43
CA VAL A 280 -16.92 2.63 -17.84
C VAL A 280 -16.93 2.32 -19.33
N GLY A 281 -16.42 3.22 -20.17
CA GLY A 281 -16.28 3.00 -21.61
C GLY A 281 -15.37 1.80 -21.94
N ALA A 282 -14.22 1.68 -21.26
CA ALA A 282 -13.32 0.55 -21.43
C ALA A 282 -13.92 -0.78 -20.95
N ILE A 283 -14.64 -0.78 -19.81
CA ILE A 283 -15.39 -1.94 -19.31
C ILE A 283 -16.44 -2.36 -20.35
N TRP A 284 -17.21 -1.42 -20.89
CA TRP A 284 -18.25 -1.69 -21.87
C TRP A 284 -17.70 -2.26 -23.18
N LEU A 285 -16.61 -1.67 -23.71
CA LEU A 285 -15.96 -2.14 -24.95
C LEU A 285 -15.38 -3.54 -24.78
N THR A 286 -14.70 -3.80 -23.66
CA THR A 286 -14.08 -5.10 -23.38
C THR A 286 -15.12 -6.19 -23.08
N ALA A 287 -16.22 -5.85 -22.40
CA ALA A 287 -17.33 -6.78 -22.12
C ALA A 287 -18.04 -7.25 -23.40
N ARG A 288 -18.20 -6.34 -24.39
CA ARG A 288 -18.83 -6.68 -25.67
C ARG A 288 -17.92 -7.44 -26.63
N GLY A 289 -16.61 -7.50 -26.36
CA GLY A 289 -15.65 -8.17 -27.24
C GLY A 289 -15.60 -7.54 -28.64
N VAL A 290 -15.57 -6.20 -28.72
CA VAL A 290 -15.46 -5.47 -30.00
C VAL A 290 -14.09 -5.72 -30.67
N GLU A 291 -13.79 -5.03 -31.77
CA GLU A 291 -12.50 -5.13 -32.46
C GLU A 291 -11.30 -4.94 -31.50
N TYR A 292 -10.30 -5.84 -31.58
CA TYR A 292 -9.14 -5.86 -30.69
C TYR A 292 -8.41 -4.50 -30.56
N PRO A 293 -8.14 -3.74 -31.64
CA PRO A 293 -7.49 -2.44 -31.53
C PRO A 293 -8.27 -1.45 -30.65
N ARG A 294 -9.61 -1.47 -30.72
CA ARG A 294 -10.45 -0.59 -29.90
C ARG A 294 -10.42 -0.99 -28.44
N MET A 295 -10.51 -2.29 -28.15
CA MET A 295 -10.38 -2.80 -26.78
C MET A 295 -9.01 -2.48 -26.20
N ALA A 296 -7.93 -2.74 -26.95
CA ALA A 296 -6.57 -2.44 -26.52
C ALA A 296 -6.36 -0.94 -26.24
N ALA A 297 -6.82 -0.07 -27.14
CA ALA A 297 -6.76 1.38 -26.95
C ALA A 297 -7.54 1.84 -25.71
N ALA A 298 -8.75 1.30 -25.51
CA ALA A 298 -9.57 1.62 -24.35
C ALA A 298 -8.92 1.14 -23.03
N SER A 299 -8.33 -0.06 -23.01
CA SER A 299 -7.59 -0.57 -21.85
C SER A 299 -6.35 0.26 -21.54
N ILE A 300 -5.59 0.69 -22.55
CA ILE A 300 -4.44 1.59 -22.35
C ILE A 300 -4.91 2.91 -21.77
N LEU A 301 -6.00 3.49 -22.30
CA LEU A 301 -6.56 4.74 -21.81
C LEU A 301 -7.05 4.60 -20.36
N ALA A 302 -7.69 3.49 -20.00
CA ALA A 302 -8.12 3.17 -18.63
C ALA A 302 -6.94 3.09 -17.65
N VAL A 303 -5.85 2.43 -18.03
CA VAL A 303 -4.63 2.36 -17.20
C VAL A 303 -3.95 3.73 -17.11
N THR A 304 -3.97 4.51 -18.21
CA THR A 304 -3.36 5.84 -18.27
C THR A 304 -4.11 6.85 -17.42
N VAL A 305 -5.45 6.89 -17.51
CA VAL A 305 -6.26 7.85 -16.76
C VAL A 305 -6.15 7.65 -15.25
N VAL A 306 -5.79 6.44 -14.80
CA VAL A 306 -5.58 6.10 -13.39
C VAL A 306 -4.19 6.52 -12.88
N GLY A 307 -3.34 7.07 -13.74
CA GLY A 307 -2.07 7.66 -13.32
C GLY A 307 -0.84 6.75 -13.45
N ILE A 308 -1.04 5.46 -13.79
CA ILE A 308 0.04 4.44 -13.78
C ILE A 308 1.27 4.84 -14.59
N PRO A 309 1.18 5.41 -15.81
CA PRO A 309 2.36 5.78 -16.58
C PRO A 309 3.13 7.01 -16.06
N PHE A 310 2.60 7.77 -15.10
CA PHE A 310 3.08 9.11 -14.74
C PHE A 310 4.07 9.15 -13.57
N PHE A 311 5.09 8.29 -13.60
CA PHE A 311 6.15 8.23 -12.58
C PHE A 311 7.02 9.49 -12.51
N GLY A 312 7.50 9.82 -11.31
CA GLY A 312 8.51 10.84 -11.05
C GLY A 312 7.99 12.27 -10.88
N GLU A 313 8.89 13.18 -10.51
CA GLU A 313 8.59 14.58 -10.19
C GLU A 313 8.74 15.50 -11.40
N GLY A 314 7.66 15.66 -12.18
CA GLY A 314 7.52 16.72 -13.21
C GLY A 314 8.61 16.76 -14.31
N GLY A 315 8.50 17.74 -15.22
CA GLY A 315 9.51 18.00 -16.25
C GLY A 315 9.47 17.09 -17.50
N TRP A 316 10.29 17.44 -18.50
CA TRP A 316 10.28 16.78 -19.82
C TRP A 316 10.74 15.31 -19.77
N GLN A 317 11.62 14.96 -18.83
CA GLN A 317 12.12 13.59 -18.67
C GLN A 317 11.01 12.63 -18.22
N THR A 318 10.17 13.06 -17.28
CA THR A 318 9.03 12.25 -16.82
C THR A 318 7.98 12.13 -17.91
N ALA A 319 7.74 13.19 -18.70
CA ALA A 319 6.84 13.12 -19.86
C ALA A 319 7.32 12.10 -20.91
N LEU A 320 8.62 12.09 -21.25
CA LEU A 320 9.20 11.09 -22.16
C LEU A 320 9.08 9.67 -21.60
N LEU A 321 9.31 9.49 -20.30
CA LEU A 321 9.14 8.19 -19.65
C LEU A 321 7.68 7.72 -19.73
N SER A 322 6.70 8.59 -19.48
CA SER A 322 5.28 8.25 -19.61
C SER A 322 4.89 7.86 -21.03
N ILE A 323 5.38 8.60 -22.04
CA ILE A 323 5.17 8.25 -23.45
C ILE A 323 5.80 6.88 -23.77
N ALA A 324 7.00 6.62 -23.27
CA ALA A 324 7.67 5.34 -23.45
C ALA A 324 6.90 4.19 -22.80
N ILE A 325 6.34 4.38 -21.60
CA ILE A 325 5.51 3.37 -20.92
C ILE A 325 4.23 3.09 -21.70
N ILE A 326 3.52 4.13 -22.16
CA ILE A 326 2.30 3.98 -22.96
C ILE A 326 2.62 3.28 -24.29
N GLY A 327 3.72 3.67 -24.95
CA GLY A 327 4.21 3.02 -26.16
C GLY A 327 4.59 1.56 -25.94
N ALA A 328 5.22 1.23 -24.81
CA ALA A 328 5.55 -0.14 -24.42
C ALA A 328 4.28 -0.97 -24.16
N MET A 329 3.26 -0.42 -23.50
CA MET A 329 1.96 -1.06 -23.33
C MET A 329 1.29 -1.34 -24.68
N ALA A 330 1.27 -0.36 -25.58
CA ALA A 330 0.72 -0.52 -26.93
C ALA A 330 1.48 -1.58 -27.74
N GLY A 331 2.82 -1.55 -27.70
CA GLY A 331 3.68 -2.54 -28.34
C GLY A 331 3.48 -3.95 -27.79
N ALA A 332 3.35 -4.10 -26.47
CA ALA A 332 3.08 -5.38 -25.81
C ALA A 332 1.71 -5.95 -26.21
N LEU A 333 0.65 -5.14 -26.18
CA LEU A 333 -0.69 -5.56 -26.62
C LEU A 333 -0.74 -5.87 -28.13
N TYR A 334 0.02 -5.16 -28.96
CA TYR A 334 0.11 -5.47 -30.38
C TYR A 334 0.87 -6.77 -30.66
N TYR A 335 1.99 -6.99 -29.97
CA TYR A 335 2.82 -8.18 -30.12
C TYR A 335 2.10 -9.44 -29.62
N TRP A 336 1.38 -9.34 -28.51
CA TRP A 336 0.62 -10.45 -27.92
C TRP A 336 -0.86 -10.51 -28.32
N ARG A 337 -1.28 -9.82 -29.40
CA ARG A 337 -2.68 -9.72 -29.83
C ARG A 337 -3.39 -11.06 -30.06
N ASN A 338 -2.65 -12.11 -30.41
CA ASN A 338 -3.21 -13.45 -30.63
C ASN A 338 -3.37 -14.25 -29.33
N LYS A 339 -2.79 -13.78 -28.21
CA LYS A 339 -2.83 -14.44 -26.90
C LYS A 339 -3.70 -13.70 -25.88
N VAL A 340 -3.86 -12.38 -26.05
CA VAL A 340 -4.64 -11.53 -25.15
C VAL A 340 -6.12 -11.57 -25.57
N THR A 341 -6.98 -12.08 -24.70
CA THR A 341 -8.42 -12.21 -24.97
C THR A 341 -9.21 -11.01 -24.47
N ALA A 342 -10.43 -10.82 -24.99
CA ALA A 342 -11.37 -9.81 -24.48
C ALA A 342 -11.65 -10.01 -22.98
N ARG A 343 -11.84 -11.26 -22.54
CA ARG A 343 -11.99 -11.62 -21.12
C ARG A 343 -10.82 -11.14 -20.28
N PHE A 344 -9.58 -11.35 -20.74
CA PHE A 344 -8.39 -10.90 -20.00
C PHE A 344 -8.33 -9.38 -19.88
N LEU A 345 -8.56 -8.64 -20.97
CA LEU A 345 -8.60 -7.18 -20.94
C LEU A 345 -9.74 -6.66 -20.05
N HIS A 346 -10.92 -7.29 -20.12
CA HIS A 346 -12.05 -6.94 -19.29
C HIS A 346 -11.74 -7.10 -17.81
N THR A 347 -11.16 -8.24 -17.41
CA THR A 347 -10.77 -8.50 -16.01
C THR A 347 -9.72 -7.51 -15.52
N ILE A 348 -8.74 -7.12 -16.35
CA ILE A 348 -7.76 -6.08 -15.99
C ILE A 348 -8.45 -4.73 -15.76
N VAL A 349 -9.24 -4.25 -16.73
CA VAL A 349 -9.89 -2.94 -16.63
C VAL A 349 -10.84 -2.91 -15.44
N LEU A 350 -11.60 -3.97 -15.22
CA LEU A 350 -12.50 -4.10 -14.08
C LEU A 350 -11.71 -4.11 -12.77
N SER A 351 -10.60 -4.84 -12.68
CA SER A 351 -9.73 -4.85 -11.49
C SER A 351 -9.19 -3.45 -11.19
N VAL A 352 -8.71 -2.72 -12.20
CA VAL A 352 -8.24 -1.33 -12.04
C VAL A 352 -9.36 -0.41 -11.56
N ALA A 353 -10.56 -0.51 -12.17
CA ALA A 353 -11.72 0.30 -11.78
C ALA A 353 -12.15 0.03 -10.33
N LEU A 354 -12.24 -1.23 -9.94
CA LEU A 354 -12.65 -1.62 -8.59
C LEU A 354 -11.57 -1.30 -7.55
N MET A 355 -10.30 -1.41 -7.90
CA MET A 355 -9.21 -0.95 -7.03
C MET A 355 -9.27 0.57 -6.81
N LEU A 356 -9.55 1.35 -7.86
CA LEU A 356 -9.76 2.79 -7.73
C LEU A 356 -11.00 3.12 -6.89
N LEU A 357 -12.08 2.35 -7.03
CA LEU A 357 -13.27 2.48 -6.20
C LEU A 357 -12.97 2.22 -4.71
N GLY A 358 -12.10 1.26 -4.39
CA GLY A 358 -11.65 1.06 -3.01
C GLY A 358 -10.78 2.21 -2.50
N TYR A 359 -9.88 2.71 -3.37
CA TYR A 359 -9.00 3.85 -3.08
C TYR A 359 -9.77 5.16 -2.90
N SER A 360 -11.00 5.28 -3.42
CA SER A 360 -11.81 6.50 -3.29
C SER A 360 -12.19 6.85 -1.85
N SER A 361 -11.99 5.95 -0.88
CA SER A 361 -12.08 6.25 0.55
C SER A 361 -11.21 7.45 0.97
N TYR A 362 -10.10 7.71 0.27
CA TYR A 362 -9.25 8.89 0.49
C TYR A 362 -9.91 10.24 0.21
N ALA A 363 -11.02 10.27 -0.53
CA ALA A 363 -11.81 11.49 -0.66
C ALA A 363 -12.25 12.02 0.71
N LEU A 364 -12.47 11.14 1.70
CA LEU A 364 -12.80 11.54 3.07
C LEU A 364 -11.74 12.46 3.68
N ILE A 365 -10.45 12.18 3.46
CA ILE A 365 -9.36 12.98 4.04
C ILE A 365 -9.44 14.42 3.55
N VAL A 366 -9.63 14.62 2.24
CA VAL A 366 -9.76 15.95 1.64
C VAL A 366 -11.02 16.67 2.12
N ILE A 367 -12.15 15.96 2.13
CA ILE A 367 -13.44 16.52 2.57
C ILE A 367 -13.39 16.94 4.04
N ARG A 368 -12.79 16.10 4.90
CA ARG A 368 -12.68 16.37 6.33
C ARG A 368 -11.69 17.48 6.59
N SER A 369 -10.50 17.46 5.99
CA SER A 369 -9.50 18.53 6.12
C SER A 369 -10.07 19.88 5.67
N GLY A 370 -10.81 19.94 4.55
CA GLY A 370 -11.49 21.16 4.10
C GLY A 370 -12.62 21.66 5.02
N SER A 371 -13.02 20.88 6.04
CA SER A 371 -13.94 21.30 7.10
C SER A 371 -13.23 21.82 8.36
N ASP A 372 -11.89 21.90 8.35
CA ASP A 372 -11.03 22.36 9.45
C ASP A 372 -11.32 21.66 10.80
N PRO A 373 -11.11 20.32 10.87
CA PRO A 373 -11.41 19.55 12.07
C PRO A 373 -10.36 19.82 13.16
N ALA A 374 -10.70 19.51 14.42
CA ALA A 374 -9.86 19.84 15.57
C ALA A 374 -8.45 19.22 15.50
N MET A 375 -8.35 18.04 14.90
CA MET A 375 -7.07 17.43 14.52
C MET A 375 -7.04 17.31 13.00
N ASP A 376 -6.17 18.11 12.37
CA ASP A 376 -5.99 18.18 10.92
C ASP A 376 -4.50 18.12 10.56
N GLN A 377 -3.90 16.94 10.68
CA GLN A 377 -2.46 16.82 10.46
C GLN A 377 -2.10 17.07 8.98
N ASN A 378 -1.17 18.01 8.77
CA ASN A 378 -0.65 18.44 7.47
C ASN A 378 -1.69 19.07 6.51
N SER A 379 -2.93 19.31 6.96
CA SER A 379 -4.02 19.96 6.22
C SER A 379 -4.14 19.57 4.73
N PRO A 380 -4.42 18.29 4.42
CA PRO A 380 -4.63 17.79 3.05
C PRO A 380 -5.99 18.23 2.44
N ASP A 381 -6.34 19.51 2.55
CA ASP A 381 -7.59 20.15 2.11
C ASP A 381 -7.69 20.38 0.60
N ASN A 382 -6.58 20.21 -0.11
CA ASN A 382 -6.48 20.30 -1.56
C ASN A 382 -5.58 19.19 -2.13
N VAL A 383 -5.66 18.99 -3.45
CA VAL A 383 -4.98 17.89 -4.15
C VAL A 383 -3.44 17.95 -4.08
N PHE A 384 -2.84 19.13 -3.91
CA PHE A 384 -1.40 19.27 -3.75
C PHE A 384 -0.96 18.83 -2.35
N ASN A 385 -1.66 19.29 -1.31
CA ASN A 385 -1.39 18.88 0.06
C ASN A 385 -1.69 17.39 0.26
N LEU A 386 -2.77 16.86 -0.34
CA LEU A 386 -3.07 15.42 -0.35
C LEU A 386 -1.92 14.61 -0.95
N LYS A 387 -1.31 15.09 -2.04
CA LYS A 387 -0.16 14.40 -2.65
C LYS A 387 1.01 14.32 -1.68
N SER A 388 1.36 15.42 -1.03
CA SER A 388 2.46 15.43 -0.05
C SER A 388 2.14 14.58 1.18
N TYR A 389 0.88 14.58 1.64
CA TYR A 389 0.36 13.74 2.71
C TYR A 389 0.51 12.24 2.38
N LEU A 390 0.02 11.80 1.22
CA LEU A 390 0.10 10.40 0.79
C LEU A 390 1.53 9.90 0.59
N ASN A 391 2.40 10.75 0.04
CA ASN A 391 3.81 10.43 -0.17
C ASN A 391 4.65 10.54 1.10
N ARG A 392 4.05 11.06 2.19
CA ARG A 392 4.69 11.28 3.48
C ARG A 392 5.96 12.14 3.38
N GLU A 393 5.90 13.18 2.55
CA GLU A 393 7.06 14.02 2.22
C GLU A 393 7.65 14.70 3.47
N GLN A 394 6.85 14.90 4.52
CA GLN A 394 7.29 15.47 5.80
C GLN A 394 8.32 14.62 6.55
N TYR A 395 8.42 13.31 6.28
CA TYR A 395 9.41 12.43 6.93
C TYR A 395 10.76 12.39 6.20
N GLY A 396 10.87 13.08 5.07
CA GLY A 396 12.08 13.13 4.25
C GLY A 396 12.39 11.83 3.48
N ASP A 397 13.41 11.91 2.65
CA ASP A 397 13.78 10.82 1.75
C ASP A 397 14.70 9.77 2.39
N ARG A 398 14.51 8.52 1.98
CA ARG A 398 15.34 7.38 2.39
C ARG A 398 16.10 6.83 1.19
N PRO A 399 17.45 6.87 1.19
CA PRO A 399 18.22 6.37 0.06
C PRO A 399 18.20 4.83 0.01
N LEU A 400 17.30 4.25 -0.80
CA LEU A 400 17.13 2.80 -0.87
C LEU A 400 18.23 2.09 -1.67
N LEU A 401 18.63 2.62 -2.83
CA LEU A 401 19.60 1.95 -3.72
C LEU A 401 20.96 2.62 -3.72
N TYR A 402 21.02 3.95 -3.68
CA TYR A 402 22.26 4.72 -3.69
C TYR A 402 22.05 6.02 -2.96
N GLY A 403 23.01 6.42 -2.13
CA GLY A 403 22.86 7.63 -1.33
C GLY A 403 24.00 7.88 -0.34
N PRO A 404 23.86 8.92 0.49
CA PRO A 404 24.87 9.29 1.47
C PRO A 404 24.94 8.31 2.65
N SER A 405 26.10 8.27 3.27
CA SER A 405 26.26 7.74 4.64
C SER A 405 25.89 8.82 5.67
N TYR A 406 25.64 8.40 6.92
CA TYR A 406 25.16 9.27 8.00
C TYR A 406 26.03 10.50 8.29
N ASN A 407 27.33 10.43 7.96
CA ASN A 407 28.29 11.51 8.15
C ASN A 407 28.69 12.19 6.84
N ALA A 408 27.87 12.05 5.78
CA ALA A 408 28.12 12.76 4.53
C ALA A 408 27.90 14.27 4.74
N PRO A 409 28.93 15.12 4.51
CA PRO A 409 28.75 16.56 4.54
C PRO A 409 28.01 17.02 3.28
N VAL A 410 27.28 18.12 3.41
CA VAL A 410 26.71 18.83 2.25
C VAL A 410 27.86 19.35 1.39
N ALA A 411 27.79 19.14 0.08
CA ALA A 411 28.74 19.72 -0.86
C ALA A 411 28.53 21.23 -0.90
N LEU A 412 29.62 21.99 -0.81
CA LEU A 412 29.57 23.46 -0.82
C LEU A 412 30.16 24.00 -2.13
N ASP A 413 29.57 25.08 -2.62
CA ASP A 413 30.11 25.91 -3.69
C ASP A 413 30.61 27.23 -3.10
N ILE A 414 31.76 27.72 -3.57
CA ILE A 414 32.27 29.04 -3.17
C ILE A 414 31.68 30.07 -4.13
N LYS A 415 30.83 30.96 -3.62
CA LYS A 415 30.26 32.11 -4.35
C LYS A 415 30.55 33.38 -3.56
N ASP A 416 31.18 34.36 -4.20
CA ASP A 416 31.48 35.67 -3.60
C ASP A 416 32.24 35.58 -2.26
N ASN A 417 33.21 34.67 -2.15
CA ASN A 417 33.96 34.32 -0.92
C ASN A 417 33.10 33.76 0.23
N TYR A 418 31.84 33.41 -0.01
CA TYR A 418 30.98 32.67 0.91
C TYR A 418 30.76 31.24 0.42
N CYS A 419 30.67 30.32 1.37
CA CYS A 419 30.40 28.92 1.07
C CYS A 419 28.91 28.66 1.20
N VAL A 420 28.29 28.37 0.07
CA VAL A 420 26.85 28.08 -0.02
C VAL A 420 26.63 26.60 -0.24
N PRO A 421 25.65 25.98 0.44
CA PRO A 421 25.22 24.63 0.14
C PRO A 421 24.86 24.46 -1.34
N ARG A 422 25.39 23.41 -1.96
CA ARG A 422 24.96 23.01 -3.30
C ARG A 422 23.61 22.33 -3.18
N GLU A 423 22.60 22.94 -3.76
CA GLU A 423 21.25 22.42 -3.79
C GLU A 423 20.84 22.02 -5.20
N LYS A 424 20.03 20.96 -5.30
CA LYS A 424 19.33 20.60 -6.52
C LYS A 424 17.91 21.12 -6.42
N LYS A 425 17.54 22.03 -7.32
CA LYS A 425 16.18 22.53 -7.45
C LYS A 425 15.26 21.42 -7.96
N GLY A 426 14.27 21.06 -7.16
CA GLY A 426 13.23 20.07 -7.44
C GLY A 426 11.95 20.70 -8.00
N ALA A 427 10.84 19.98 -7.85
CA ALA A 427 9.54 20.41 -8.36
C ALA A 427 9.00 21.69 -7.67
N PRO A 428 8.20 22.52 -8.37
CA PRO A 428 7.48 23.63 -7.75
C PRO A 428 6.48 23.12 -6.70
N ILE A 429 6.39 23.85 -5.60
CA ILE A 429 5.40 23.65 -4.55
C ILE A 429 4.28 24.66 -4.80
N TYR A 430 3.07 24.16 -5.00
CA TYR A 430 1.88 24.97 -5.19
C TYR A 430 1.11 25.06 -3.89
N ALA A 431 0.58 26.24 -3.58
CA ALA A 431 -0.39 26.43 -2.50
C ALA A 431 -1.52 27.36 -2.96
N PRO A 432 -2.72 27.24 -2.37
CA PRO A 432 -3.78 28.23 -2.54
C PRO A 432 -3.27 29.62 -2.18
N LYS A 433 -3.52 30.60 -3.05
CA LYS A 433 -3.26 32.01 -2.73
C LYS A 433 -4.25 32.47 -1.66
N PRO A 434 -3.79 33.01 -0.52
CA PRO A 434 -4.67 33.61 0.47
C PRO A 434 -5.48 34.75 -0.16
N LYS A 435 -6.79 34.73 0.03
CA LYS A 435 -7.66 35.82 -0.42
C LYS A 435 -7.64 36.96 0.58
N LEU A 436 -7.42 38.18 0.09
CA LEU A 436 -7.56 39.40 0.89
C LEU A 436 -8.97 39.99 0.80
N ASP A 437 -9.69 39.69 -0.29
CA ASP A 437 -11.09 40.04 -0.52
C ASP A 437 -11.87 38.77 -0.89
N PRO A 438 -13.07 38.51 -0.32
CA PRO A 438 -13.90 37.36 -0.69
C PRO A 438 -14.22 37.25 -2.20
N ASN A 439 -14.19 38.35 -2.94
CA ASN A 439 -14.42 38.41 -4.39
C ASN A 439 -13.17 38.08 -5.22
N GLU A 440 -12.00 37.93 -4.60
CA GLU A 440 -10.81 37.47 -5.30
C GLU A 440 -11.02 36.06 -5.84
N ARG A 441 -10.47 35.83 -7.03
CA ARG A 441 -10.55 34.53 -7.68
C ARG A 441 -9.64 33.54 -6.97
N ASP A 442 -10.02 32.27 -7.02
CA ASP A 442 -9.15 31.17 -6.62
C ASP A 442 -7.95 31.12 -7.57
N GLU A 443 -6.75 30.97 -7.00
CA GLU A 443 -5.50 30.92 -7.75
C GLU A 443 -4.50 30.08 -6.95
N TYR A 444 -3.81 29.16 -7.62
CA TYR A 444 -2.63 28.52 -7.03
C TYR A 444 -1.37 29.30 -7.38
N VAL A 445 -0.54 29.58 -6.37
CA VAL A 445 0.75 30.25 -6.54
C VAL A 445 1.89 29.30 -6.19
N ILE A 446 3.04 29.52 -6.83
CA ILE A 446 4.27 28.82 -6.46
C ILE A 446 4.81 29.48 -5.20
N THR A 447 4.78 28.77 -4.08
CA THR A 447 5.33 29.26 -2.80
C THR A 447 6.80 28.93 -2.62
N GLY A 448 7.30 27.96 -3.40
CA GLY A 448 8.70 27.57 -3.38
C GLY A 448 8.99 26.43 -4.34
N TYR A 449 10.17 25.86 -4.21
CA TYR A 449 10.57 24.65 -4.89
C TYR A 449 11.07 23.66 -3.85
N LYS A 450 10.98 22.36 -4.13
CA LYS A 450 11.73 21.39 -3.33
C LYS A 450 13.23 21.64 -3.52
N HIS A 451 14.00 21.58 -2.44
CA HIS A 451 15.46 21.75 -2.48
C HIS A 451 16.11 20.54 -1.81
N ASP A 452 16.89 19.79 -2.59
CA ASP A 452 17.67 18.67 -2.06
C ASP A 452 19.13 19.09 -1.94
N TYR A 453 19.72 18.92 -0.77
CA TYR A 453 21.15 19.12 -0.59
C TYR A 453 21.94 18.04 -1.35
N VAL A 454 22.87 18.50 -2.19
CA VAL A 454 23.82 17.60 -2.85
C VAL A 454 24.90 17.25 -1.83
N MET A 455 24.92 15.99 -1.39
CA MET A 455 25.95 15.50 -0.49
C MET A 455 27.29 15.29 -1.20
N ASP A 456 28.40 15.35 -0.45
CA ASP A 456 29.74 15.10 -0.99
C ASP A 456 29.84 13.68 -1.59
N LYS A 457 30.20 13.61 -2.87
CA LYS A 457 30.28 12.36 -3.65
C LYS A 457 31.17 11.30 -3.00
N ARG A 458 32.19 11.71 -2.22
CA ARG A 458 33.10 10.78 -1.53
C ARG A 458 32.39 9.98 -0.44
N PHE A 459 31.30 10.50 0.12
CA PHE A 459 30.52 9.87 1.19
C PHE A 459 29.30 9.10 0.68
N MET A 460 29.04 9.12 -0.62
CA MET A 460 27.99 8.34 -1.26
C MET A 460 28.38 6.86 -1.37
N MET A 461 27.41 5.96 -1.24
CA MET A 461 27.61 4.53 -1.44
C MET A 461 26.38 3.85 -2.04
N PHE A 462 26.61 2.68 -2.62
CA PHE A 462 25.54 1.76 -3.02
C PHE A 462 24.94 1.11 -1.77
N PHE A 463 23.61 1.02 -1.75
CA PHE A 463 22.80 0.41 -0.71
C PHE A 463 23.13 0.93 0.73
N PRO A 464 23.07 2.25 0.98
CA PRO A 464 23.38 2.81 2.29
C PRO A 464 22.29 2.41 3.30
N ARG A 465 22.66 1.70 4.37
CA ARG A 465 21.76 1.37 5.50
C ARG A 465 21.98 2.28 6.70
N MET A 466 23.15 2.92 6.79
CA MET A 466 23.50 3.88 7.82
C MET A 466 23.52 5.30 7.22
N TYR A 467 22.35 5.91 7.04
CA TYR A 467 22.20 7.21 6.34
C TYR A 467 21.68 8.34 7.22
N SER A 468 21.01 8.05 8.34
CA SER A 468 20.39 9.08 9.18
C SER A 468 21.43 9.84 10.00
N SER A 469 21.37 11.17 9.97
CA SER A 469 22.28 12.05 10.72
C SER A 469 21.82 12.31 12.17
N GLN A 470 20.74 11.67 12.64
CA GLN A 470 20.29 11.82 14.02
C GLN A 470 21.29 11.19 15.00
N ALA A 471 21.60 11.88 16.10
CA ALA A 471 22.64 11.46 17.04
C ALA A 471 22.43 10.04 17.58
N SER A 472 21.20 9.70 17.99
CA SER A 472 20.82 8.36 18.47
C SER A 472 21.01 7.28 17.41
N HIS A 473 20.74 7.57 16.14
CA HIS A 473 20.97 6.64 15.05
C HIS A 473 22.46 6.44 14.78
N ILE A 474 23.26 7.50 14.85
CA ILE A 474 24.72 7.42 14.67
C ILE A 474 25.35 6.54 15.76
N GLU A 475 24.90 6.67 17.00
CA GLU A 475 25.35 5.82 18.11
C GLU A 475 25.00 4.36 17.85
N ALA A 476 23.75 4.07 17.49
CA ALA A 476 23.33 2.72 17.12
C ALA A 476 24.11 2.17 15.92
N TYR A 477 24.40 2.99 14.90
CA TYR A 477 25.22 2.55 13.76
C TYR A 477 26.62 2.15 14.20
N LYS A 478 27.24 2.92 15.09
CA LYS A 478 28.59 2.62 15.61
C LYS A 478 28.59 1.34 16.45
N GLU A 479 27.57 1.14 17.27
CA GLU A 479 27.41 -0.05 18.11
C GLU A 479 27.13 -1.31 17.28
N TRP A 480 26.03 -1.32 16.54
CA TRP A 480 25.57 -2.50 15.78
C TRP A 480 26.42 -2.78 14.53
N GLY A 481 27.04 -1.75 13.97
CA GLY A 481 27.91 -1.86 12.79
C GLY A 481 29.39 -2.08 13.11
N ASP A 482 29.83 -1.89 14.37
CA ASP A 482 31.25 -1.82 14.76
C ASP A 482 32.04 -0.91 13.78
N VAL A 483 31.58 0.33 13.66
CA VAL A 483 32.03 1.27 12.63
C VAL A 483 33.36 1.92 13.05
N LYS A 484 34.43 1.58 12.35
CA LYS A 484 35.75 2.24 12.42
C LYS A 484 35.91 3.25 11.29
N GLY A 485 35.34 2.92 10.13
CA GLY A 485 35.32 3.76 8.94
C GLY A 485 36.67 3.86 8.22
N LYS A 486 36.61 4.36 6.98
CA LYS A 486 37.75 4.70 6.14
C LYS A 486 37.97 6.21 6.20
N ARG A 487 39.21 6.60 6.47
CA ARG A 487 39.63 8.01 6.44
C ARG A 487 39.39 8.61 5.06
N VAL A 488 38.59 9.66 4.99
CA VAL A 488 38.31 10.45 3.77
C VAL A 488 38.73 11.89 4.05
N LYS A 489 39.64 12.41 3.23
CA LYS A 489 39.98 13.84 3.22
C LYS A 489 39.10 14.56 2.22
N TYR A 490 38.52 15.67 2.64
CA TYR A 490 37.68 16.48 1.77
C TYR A 490 37.89 17.97 2.02
N ASP A 491 37.66 18.76 0.97
CA ASP A 491 37.63 20.20 1.09
C ASP A 491 36.25 20.63 1.59
N TYR A 492 36.23 21.42 2.65
CA TYR A 492 35.03 22.02 3.21
C TYR A 492 35.27 23.51 3.30
N CYS A 493 34.81 24.24 2.30
CA CYS A 493 34.95 25.69 2.25
C CYS A 493 36.44 26.16 2.25
N GLY A 494 37.29 25.53 1.44
CA GLY A 494 38.72 25.85 1.37
C GLY A 494 39.56 25.33 2.55
N GLN A 495 38.94 24.65 3.53
CA GLN A 495 39.62 23.97 4.62
C GLN A 495 39.62 22.45 4.38
N THR A 496 40.80 21.83 4.45
CA THR A 496 40.90 20.37 4.39
C THR A 496 40.40 19.76 5.70
N LYS A 497 39.24 19.09 5.64
CA LYS A 497 38.69 18.27 6.72
C LYS A 497 38.95 16.80 6.51
N VAL A 498 38.87 16.04 7.59
CA VAL A 498 39.07 14.60 7.62
C VAL A 498 37.93 13.98 8.42
N ASP A 499 37.19 13.08 7.79
CA ASP A 499 36.16 12.27 8.46
C ASP A 499 36.33 10.78 8.14
N TYR A 500 35.70 9.95 8.95
CA TYR A 500 35.74 8.49 8.83
C TYR A 500 34.42 7.99 8.25
N LYS A 501 34.39 7.77 6.94
CA LYS A 501 33.21 7.24 6.25
C LYS A 501 33.05 5.75 6.56
N PRO A 502 31.87 5.24 6.91
CA PRO A 502 31.67 3.79 7.02
C PRO A 502 32.03 3.07 5.72
N THR A 503 32.72 1.94 5.85
CA THR A 503 33.00 1.02 4.75
C THR A 503 31.74 0.28 4.33
N PHE A 504 31.74 -0.28 3.12
CA PHE A 504 30.61 -1.11 2.65
C PHE A 504 30.40 -2.36 3.53
N VAL A 505 31.49 -2.93 4.06
CA VAL A 505 31.42 -4.10 4.96
C VAL A 505 30.76 -3.74 6.28
N GLU A 506 31.11 -2.62 6.91
CA GLU A 506 30.46 -2.15 8.15
C GLU A 506 28.97 -1.83 7.91
N ASN A 507 28.65 -1.23 6.75
CA ASN A 507 27.26 -0.99 6.35
C ASN A 507 26.46 -2.29 6.18
N MET A 508 27.06 -3.34 5.62
CA MET A 508 26.42 -4.66 5.49
C MET A 508 26.38 -5.42 6.82
N ARG A 509 27.34 -5.21 7.71
CA ARG A 509 27.26 -5.73 9.07
C ARG A 509 26.04 -5.17 9.80
N PHE A 510 25.86 -3.85 9.77
CA PHE A 510 24.67 -3.21 10.34
C PHE A 510 23.37 -3.75 9.71
N PHE A 511 23.33 -3.89 8.38
CA PHE A 511 22.18 -4.48 7.67
C PHE A 511 21.82 -5.87 8.22
N ILE A 512 22.80 -6.77 8.29
CA ILE A 512 22.56 -8.16 8.65
C ILE A 512 22.25 -8.30 10.14
N VAL A 513 23.06 -7.67 11.01
CA VAL A 513 22.97 -7.84 12.46
C VAL A 513 21.76 -7.11 13.04
N TYR A 514 21.56 -5.84 12.68
CA TYR A 514 20.46 -5.07 13.23
C TYR A 514 19.20 -5.22 12.38
N GLN A 515 19.24 -4.85 11.10
CA GLN A 515 17.99 -4.78 10.31
C GLN A 515 17.43 -6.17 10.03
N CYS A 516 18.22 -7.11 9.52
CA CYS A 516 17.68 -8.43 9.19
C CYS A 516 17.50 -9.29 10.43
N HIS A 517 18.50 -9.39 11.31
CA HIS A 517 18.45 -10.28 12.46
C HIS A 517 17.65 -9.70 13.63
N PHE A 518 18.08 -8.58 14.22
CA PHE A 518 17.41 -8.02 15.40
C PHE A 518 16.02 -7.46 15.10
N MET A 519 15.79 -6.76 13.99
CA MET A 519 14.47 -6.17 13.70
C MET A 519 13.47 -7.17 13.12
N TYR A 520 13.89 -8.13 12.28
CA TYR A 520 12.96 -9.03 11.58
C TYR A 520 13.06 -10.49 12.03
N TRP A 521 14.22 -11.15 11.86
CA TRP A 521 14.34 -12.60 12.10
C TRP A 521 14.15 -13.01 13.55
N ARG A 522 14.42 -12.15 14.54
CA ARG A 522 14.17 -12.49 15.95
C ARG A 522 12.74 -12.97 16.19
N TYR A 523 11.77 -12.42 15.46
CA TYR A 523 10.35 -12.74 15.60
C TYR A 523 9.96 -14.07 14.93
N PHE A 524 10.81 -14.63 14.07
CA PHE A 524 10.60 -15.97 13.50
C PHE A 524 11.14 -17.10 14.40
N MET A 525 11.96 -16.74 15.40
CA MET A 525 12.52 -17.69 16.38
C MET A 525 11.82 -17.60 17.75
N TRP A 526 10.70 -16.87 17.82
CA TRP A 526 9.83 -16.74 19.01
C TRP A 526 8.56 -17.56 18.86
#